data_AF-A0A183GQ63-F1
#
_entry.id   AF-A0A183GQ63-F1
#
_cell.length_a   1.000
_cell.length_b   1.000
_cell.length_c   1.000
_cell.angle_alpha   90.00
_cell.angle_beta   90.00
_cell.angle_gamma   90.00
#
_symmetry.space_group_name_H-M   'P 1'
#
loop_
_entity.id
_entity.type
_entity.pdbx_description
1 polymer ?
#
loop_
_entity_poly.entity_id
_entity_poly.type
_entity_poly.pdbx_seq_one_letter_code
_entity_poly.pdbx_strand_id
1 'polypeptide(L)'
;MNEFSFPFPPYGIQLQLMNEIKECIDKQQVGIFESPTGTGKTLSVLCATATWLEEFEKQMEEELLRKSRLVEEVAHRFAITQMQENRQFNGHFGLATLSDNGRHDFLLHKFQLAALGKTPSAWCSSSWIFSKIALRLG
;
A
#
# COMPACT_ATOMS: atom_id res chain seq x y z
N MET A 1 -15.82 -27.47 -14.67
CA MET A 1 -16.84 -26.74 -13.91
C MET A 1 -17.13 -25.48 -14.70
N ASN A 2 -18.41 -25.18 -14.96
CA ASN A 2 -18.78 -24.03 -15.80
C ASN A 2 -18.24 -22.74 -15.19
N GLU A 3 -17.63 -21.89 -16.03
CA GLU A 3 -17.05 -20.61 -15.61
C GLU A 3 -18.09 -19.66 -15.00
N PHE A 4 -19.36 -19.83 -15.34
CA PHE A 4 -20.48 -19.05 -14.84
C PHE A 4 -21.41 -19.89 -13.97
N SER A 5 -21.83 -19.32 -12.83
CA SER A 5 -22.85 -19.88 -11.92
C SER A 5 -24.25 -19.77 -12.54
N PHE A 6 -24.51 -20.56 -13.58
CA PHE A 6 -25.80 -20.66 -14.24
C PHE A 6 -26.62 -21.81 -13.64
N PRO A 7 -27.93 -21.62 -13.35
CA PRO A 7 -28.75 -22.64 -12.67
C PRO A 7 -29.02 -23.90 -13.51
N PHE A 8 -28.78 -23.83 -14.82
CA PHE A 8 -28.95 -24.92 -15.78
C PHE A 8 -27.74 -25.00 -16.70
N PRO A 9 -27.57 -26.05 -17.51
CA PRO A 9 -26.55 -26.06 -18.56
C PRO A 9 -26.84 -24.92 -19.56
N PRO A 10 -25.96 -23.89 -19.67
CA PRO A 10 -26.21 -22.78 -20.57
C PRO A 10 -26.06 -23.21 -22.03
N TYR A 11 -26.88 -22.64 -22.91
CA TYR A 11 -26.71 -22.80 -24.35
C TYR A 11 -25.40 -22.15 -24.81
N GLY A 12 -24.81 -22.65 -25.90
CA GLY A 12 -23.57 -22.10 -26.45
C GLY A 12 -23.64 -20.58 -26.72
N ILE A 13 -24.78 -20.09 -27.20
CA ILE A 13 -25.01 -18.66 -27.43
C ILE A 13 -25.08 -17.84 -26.13
N GLN A 14 -25.56 -18.43 -25.03
CA GLN A 14 -25.57 -17.77 -23.72
C GLN A 14 -24.16 -17.67 -23.16
N LEU A 15 -23.35 -18.72 -23.32
CA LEU A 15 -21.94 -18.71 -22.93
C LEU A 15 -21.15 -17.63 -23.69
N GLN A 16 -21.36 -17.52 -25.00
CA GLN A 16 -20.74 -16.47 -25.82
C GLN A 16 -21.12 -15.07 -25.31
N LEU A 17 -22.41 -14.81 -25.10
CA LEU A 17 -22.89 -13.55 -24.55
C LEU A 17 -22.27 -13.24 -23.16
N MET A 18 -22.23 -14.22 -22.26
CA MET A 18 -21.66 -14.03 -20.92
C MET A 18 -20.16 -13.73 -20.95
N ASN A 19 -19.41 -14.40 -21.83
CA ASN A 19 -17.99 -14.13 -22.05
C ASN A 19 -17.74 -12.72 -22.62
N GLU A 20 -18.51 -12.33 -23.63
CA GLU A 20 -18.40 -11.00 -24.24
C GLU A 20 -18.73 -9.88 -23.24
N ILE A 21 -19.75 -10.07 -22.40
CA ILE A 21 -20.09 -9.14 -21.32
C ILE A 21 -18.94 -9.04 -20.32
N LYS A 22 -18.42 -10.18 -19.85
CA LYS A 22 -17.31 -10.22 -18.89
C LYS A 22 -16.08 -9.49 -19.45
N GLU A 23 -15.69 -9.79 -20.69
CA GLU A 23 -14.56 -9.13 -21.36
C GLU A 23 -14.76 -7.63 -21.53
N CYS A 24 -15.98 -7.20 -21.83
CA CYS A 24 -16.33 -5.78 -21.94
C CYS A 24 -16.20 -5.05 -20.61
N ILE A 25 -16.62 -5.68 -19.51
CA ILE A 25 -16.48 -5.13 -18.16
C ILE A 25 -14.99 -5.07 -17.78
N ASP A 26 -14.21 -6.12 -18.04
CA ASP A 26 -12.76 -6.15 -17.80
C ASP A 26 -12.01 -5.02 -18.54
N LYS A 27 -12.44 -4.71 -19.76
CA LYS A 27 -11.89 -3.62 -20.56
C LYS A 27 -12.43 -2.23 -20.20
N GLN A 28 -13.39 -2.14 -19.27
CA GLN A 28 -14.08 -0.90 -18.90
C GLN A 28 -14.72 -0.19 -20.12
N GLN A 29 -15.31 -0.97 -21.02
CA GLN A 29 -15.91 -0.49 -22.28
C GLN A 29 -17.44 -0.56 -22.25
N VAL A 30 -18.06 0.16 -23.18
CA VAL A 30 -19.50 0.03 -23.46
C VAL A 30 -19.69 -0.94 -24.61
N GLY A 31 -20.38 -2.05 -24.36
CA GLY A 31 -20.70 -3.07 -25.36
C GLY A 31 -22.20 -3.07 -25.69
N ILE A 32 -22.52 -3.24 -26.97
CA ILE A 32 -23.90 -3.44 -27.45
C ILE A 32 -24.01 -4.91 -27.86
N PHE A 33 -24.81 -5.67 -27.11
CA PHE A 33 -24.94 -7.11 -27.33
C PHE A 33 -26.35 -7.46 -27.78
N GLU A 34 -26.45 -8.15 -28.91
CA GLU A 34 -27.70 -8.71 -29.39
C GLU A 34 -27.78 -10.19 -29.05
N SER A 35 -28.99 -10.65 -28.76
CA SER A 35 -29.24 -12.05 -28.44
C SER A 35 -30.62 -12.44 -28.99
N PRO A 36 -30.88 -13.71 -29.32
CA PRO A 36 -32.20 -14.19 -29.72
C PRO A 36 -33.24 -14.13 -28.58
N THR A 37 -34.46 -13.68 -28.86
CA THR A 37 -35.52 -13.50 -27.84
C THR A 37 -35.91 -14.83 -27.20
N GLY A 38 -36.13 -14.85 -25.87
CA GLY A 38 -36.57 -16.05 -25.14
C GLY A 38 -35.46 -16.91 -24.52
N THR A 39 -34.17 -16.60 -24.73
CA THR A 39 -33.05 -17.37 -24.19
C THR A 39 -32.49 -16.80 -22.87
N GLY A 40 -33.31 -16.20 -22.01
CA GLY A 40 -32.85 -15.76 -20.68
C GLY A 40 -31.73 -14.71 -20.68
N LYS A 41 -31.89 -13.61 -21.44
CA LYS A 41 -30.89 -12.52 -21.53
C LYS A 41 -30.55 -11.92 -20.17
N THR A 42 -31.60 -11.56 -19.41
CA THR A 42 -31.45 -10.96 -18.09
C THR A 42 -30.66 -11.88 -17.17
N LEU A 43 -30.96 -13.18 -17.18
CA LEU A 43 -30.22 -14.17 -16.39
C LEU A 43 -28.76 -14.28 -16.83
N SER A 44 -28.50 -14.27 -18.15
CA SER A 44 -27.14 -14.32 -18.69
C SER A 44 -26.32 -13.10 -18.25
N VAL A 45 -26.89 -11.89 -18.35
CA VAL A 45 -26.24 -10.65 -17.91
C VAL A 45 -25.95 -10.69 -16.40
N LEU A 46 -26.92 -11.12 -15.59
CA LEU A 46 -26.75 -11.22 -14.14
C LEU A 46 -25.68 -12.23 -13.76
N CYS A 47 -25.70 -13.44 -14.35
CA CYS A 47 -24.68 -14.46 -14.10
C CYS A 47 -23.28 -13.98 -14.52
N ALA A 48 -23.14 -13.36 -15.69
CA ALA A 48 -21.85 -12.82 -16.14
C ALA A 48 -21.32 -11.75 -15.18
N THR A 49 -22.17 -10.81 -14.77
CA THR A 49 -21.79 -9.69 -13.88
C THR A 49 -21.47 -10.19 -12.47
N ALA A 50 -22.25 -11.12 -11.93
CA ALA A 50 -22.00 -11.69 -10.61
C ALA A 50 -20.69 -12.48 -10.57
N THR A 51 -20.46 -13.35 -11.56
CA THR A 51 -19.19 -14.08 -11.70
C THR A 51 -18.00 -13.14 -11.85
N TRP A 52 -18.15 -12.06 -12.63
CA TRP A 52 -17.10 -11.03 -12.72
C TRP A 52 -16.82 -10.37 -11.37
N LEU A 53 -17.86 -10.03 -10.62
CA LEU A 53 -17.72 -9.37 -9.31
C LEU A 53 -16.98 -10.25 -8.29
N GLU A 54 -17.34 -11.53 -8.21
CA GLU A 54 -16.68 -12.49 -7.31
C GLU A 54 -15.18 -12.62 -7.62
N GLU A 55 -14.82 -12.71 -8.91
CA GLU A 55 -13.43 -12.77 -9.35
C GLU A 55 -12.69 -11.46 -9.07
N PHE A 56 -13.34 -10.32 -9.30
CA PHE A 56 -12.77 -9.00 -9.02
C PHE A 56 -12.47 -8.80 -7.53
N GLU A 57 -13.38 -9.21 -6.64
CA GLU A 57 -13.17 -9.14 -5.19
C GLU A 57 -11.97 -9.97 -4.75
N LYS A 58 -11.85 -11.19 -5.27
CA LYS A 58 -10.73 -12.09 -4.96
C LYS A 58 -9.39 -11.52 -5.45
N GLN A 59 -9.34 -11.01 -6.67
CA GLN A 59 -8.13 -10.37 -7.21
C GLN A 59 -7.71 -9.14 -6.38
N MET A 60 -8.69 -8.35 -5.93
CA MET A 60 -8.44 -7.19 -5.08
C MET A 60 -7.89 -7.60 -3.71
N GLU A 61 -8.44 -8.66 -3.10
CA GLU A 61 -7.94 -9.20 -1.83
C GLU A 61 -6.50 -9.70 -1.96
N GLU A 62 -6.18 -10.45 -3.01
CA GLU A 62 -4.83 -10.95 -3.28
C GLU A 62 -3.83 -9.80 -3.49
N GLU A 63 -4.22 -8.76 -4.23
CA GLU A 63 -3.41 -7.56 -4.43
C GLU A 63 -3.21 -6.77 -3.14
N LEU A 64 -4.22 -6.68 -2.27
CA LEU A 64 -4.11 -6.03 -0.97
C LEU A 64 -3.09 -6.78 -0.09
N LEU A 65 -3.20 -8.11 0.00
CA LEU A 65 -2.27 -8.95 0.74
C LEU A 65 -0.84 -8.83 0.22
N ARG A 66 -0.68 -8.75 -1.11
CA ARG A 66 0.62 -8.53 -1.76
C ARG A 66 1.21 -7.17 -1.36
N LYS A 67 0.42 -6.11 -1.39
CA LYS A 67 0.87 -4.76 -1.00
C LYS A 67 1.23 -4.70 0.48
N SER A 68 0.47 -5.37 1.36
CA SER A 68 0.78 -5.44 2.79
C SER A 68 2.18 -6.03 3.05
N ARG A 69 2.52 -7.13 2.37
CA ARG A 69 3.86 -7.73 2.47
C ARG A 69 4.97 -6.77 2.06
N LEU A 70 4.77 -6.02 0.97
CA LEU A 70 5.75 -5.04 0.51
C LEU A 70 5.92 -3.89 1.52
N VAL A 71 4.83 -3.45 2.17
CA VAL A 71 4.90 -2.42 3.23
C VAL A 71 5.73 -2.91 4.41
N GLU A 72 5.55 -4.16 4.83
CA GLU A 72 6.34 -4.77 5.91
C GLU A 72 7.83 -4.89 5.55
N GLU A 73 8.15 -5.34 4.34
CA GLU A 73 9.53 -5.42 3.85
C GLU A 73 10.21 -4.04 3.81
N VAL A 74 9.49 -3.02 3.34
CA VAL A 74 10.00 -1.65 3.32
C VAL A 74 10.21 -1.12 4.74
N ALA A 75 9.26 -1.38 5.66
CA ALA A 75 9.38 -0.97 7.06
C ALA A 75 10.59 -1.64 7.73
N HIS A 76 10.79 -2.94 7.50
CA HIS A 76 11.93 -3.69 8.03
C HIS A 76 13.26 -3.15 7.49
N ARG A 77 13.34 -2.89 6.18
CA ARG A 77 14.53 -2.30 5.55
C ARG A 77 14.81 -0.90 6.12
N PHE A 78 13.78 -0.08 6.29
CA PHE A 78 13.91 1.25 6.87
C PHE A 78 14.45 1.19 8.31
N ALA A 79 13.94 0.28 9.14
CA ALA A 79 14.43 0.07 10.50
C ALA A 79 15.93 -0.31 10.53
N ILE A 80 16.37 -1.20 9.64
CA ILE A 80 17.80 -1.58 9.54
C ILE A 80 18.66 -0.38 9.15
N THR A 81 18.27 0.39 8.15
CA THR A 81 19.03 1.57 7.69
C THR A 81 19.16 2.60 8.83
N GLN A 82 18.07 2.88 9.55
CA GLN A 82 18.10 3.80 10.70
C GLN A 82 18.99 3.28 11.83
N MET A 83 19.03 1.97 12.08
CA MET A 83 19.92 1.37 13.06
C MET A 83 21.40 1.47 12.66
N GLN A 84 21.74 1.39 11.38
CA GLN A 84 23.11 1.53 10.89
C GLN A 84 23.59 2.98 11.00
N GLU A 85 22.74 3.96 10.68
CA GLU A 85 23.05 5.38 10.82
C GLU A 85 23.31 5.75 12.30
N ASN A 86 22.46 5.28 13.22
CA ASN A 86 22.66 5.50 14.66
C ASN A 86 23.91 4.81 15.22
N ARG A 87 24.27 3.62 14.70
CA ARG A 87 25.46 2.89 15.14
C ARG A 87 26.74 3.54 14.62
N GLN A 88 26.77 4.06 13.38
CA GLN A 88 27.90 4.85 12.89
C GLN A 88 28.07 6.16 13.66
N PHE A 89 26.97 6.83 14.00
CA PHE A 89 27.02 8.06 14.80
C PHE A 89 27.60 7.80 16.20
N ASN A 90 27.16 6.74 16.90
CA ASN A 90 27.70 6.34 18.20
C ASN A 90 29.09 5.68 18.11
N GLY A 91 29.47 5.12 16.95
CA GLY A 91 30.79 4.53 16.73
C GLY A 91 31.87 5.58 16.44
N HIS A 92 31.51 6.69 15.81
CA HIS A 92 32.42 7.82 15.56
C HIS A 92 32.57 8.72 16.80
N PHE A 93 31.54 8.78 17.66
CA PHE A 93 31.61 9.34 19.01
C PHE A 93 31.72 8.20 20.03
N GLY A 94 32.90 7.59 20.13
CA GLY A 94 33.14 6.45 21.01
C GLY A 94 32.65 6.71 22.44
N LEU A 95 31.73 5.87 22.92
CA LEU A 95 31.45 5.56 24.34
C LEU A 95 31.76 6.68 25.35
N ALA A 96 31.24 7.88 25.13
CA ALA A 96 31.12 8.83 26.22
C ALA A 96 29.79 8.53 26.90
N THR A 97 29.84 7.77 28.00
CA THR A 97 28.88 7.99 29.08
C THR A 97 29.04 9.44 29.53
N LEU A 98 28.40 10.36 28.80
CA LEU A 98 28.30 11.75 29.18
C LEU A 98 27.57 11.75 30.51
N SER A 99 28.30 12.02 31.59
CA SER A 99 27.75 12.55 32.83
C SER A 99 26.72 13.62 32.47
N ASP A 100 25.59 13.67 33.19
CA ASP A 100 24.39 14.46 32.84
C ASP A 100 24.69 15.92 32.42
N ASN A 101 25.78 16.51 32.88
CA ASN A 101 26.23 17.84 32.49
C ASN A 101 26.68 17.96 31.02
N GLY A 102 27.24 16.91 30.42
CA GLY A 102 27.71 16.93 29.02
C GLY A 102 26.60 16.74 27.98
N ARG A 103 25.42 16.24 28.38
CA ARG A 103 24.25 16.14 27.50
C ARG A 103 23.66 17.51 27.19
N HIS A 104 23.65 18.42 28.16
CA HIS A 104 23.12 19.77 27.97
C HIS A 104 23.95 20.58 26.99
N ASP A 105 25.28 20.55 27.09
CA ASP A 105 26.17 21.27 26.16
C ASP A 105 26.10 20.72 24.73
N PHE A 106 25.97 19.40 24.57
CA PHE A 106 25.81 18.80 23.25
C PHE A 106 24.47 19.13 22.59
N LEU A 107 23.39 19.21 23.39
CA LEU A 107 22.07 19.65 22.91
C LEU A 107 22.06 21.14 22.58
N LEU A 108 22.73 21.98 23.38
CA LEU A 108 22.88 23.42 23.14
C LEU A 108 23.68 23.69 21.87
N HIS A 109 24.79 22.96 21.63
CA HIS A 109 25.57 23.12 20.41
C HIS A 109 24.75 22.76 19.15
N LYS A 110 23.93 21.71 19.22
CA LYS A 110 23.01 21.35 18.13
C LYS A 110 21.90 22.38 17.93
N PHE A 111 21.37 22.96 19.01
CA PHE A 111 20.40 24.06 18.95
C PHE A 111 20.99 25.31 18.28
N GLN A 112 22.23 25.65 18.61
CA GLN A 112 22.96 26.79 18.03
C GLN A 112 23.21 26.60 16.52
N LEU A 113 23.58 25.39 16.11
CA LEU A 113 23.82 25.06 14.70
C LEU A 113 22.52 25.07 13.87
N ALA A 114 21.40 24.64 14.45
CA ALA A 114 20.08 24.73 13.83
C ALA A 114 19.63 26.20 13.66
N ALA A 115 19.89 27.07 14.65
CA ALA A 115 19.58 28.50 14.58
C ALA A 115 20.42 29.26 13.53
N LEU A 116 21.59 28.73 13.15
CA LEU A 116 22.45 29.29 12.10
C LEU A 116 22.12 28.77 10.69
N GLY A 117 21.04 27.99 10.52
CA GLY A 117 20.61 27.45 9.22
C GLY A 117 21.60 26.46 8.59
N LYS A 118 22.64 26.06 9.31
CA LYS A 118 23.63 25.07 8.89
C LYS A 118 23.21 23.70 9.40
N THR A 119 22.11 23.17 8.86
CA THR A 119 21.75 21.77 9.09
C THR A 119 22.60 20.90 8.17
N PRO A 120 23.46 20.00 8.68
CA PRO A 120 24.07 19.00 7.81
C PRO A 120 22.94 18.14 7.24
N SER A 121 23.00 17.78 5.96
CA SER A 121 21.97 17.02 5.23
C SER A 121 21.58 15.70 5.92
N ALA A 122 22.43 15.17 6.80
CA ALA A 122 22.18 14.00 7.62
C ALA A 122 21.18 14.18 8.80
N TRP A 123 20.71 15.41 9.07
CA TRP A 123 19.85 15.72 10.23
C TRP A 123 18.38 15.94 9.87
N CYS A 124 18.04 15.89 8.57
CA CYS A 124 16.69 16.11 8.09
C CYS A 124 15.70 15.02 8.56
N SER A 125 16.17 13.83 8.95
CA SER A 125 15.34 12.74 9.51
C SER A 125 14.98 12.92 10.98
N SER A 126 15.58 13.86 11.71
CA SER A 126 15.29 14.09 13.14
C SER A 126 14.09 15.02 13.40
N SER A 127 13.39 15.47 12.35
CA SER A 127 12.23 16.38 12.48
C SER A 127 11.10 15.79 13.33
N TRP A 128 10.97 14.46 13.40
CA TRP A 128 9.97 13.79 14.25
C TRP A 128 10.30 13.83 15.75
N ILE A 129 11.59 13.84 16.11
CA ILE A 129 12.02 13.84 17.51
C ILE A 129 11.81 15.23 18.13
N PHE A 130 12.09 16.30 17.37
CA PHE A 130 11.86 17.67 17.82
C PHE A 130 10.37 18.00 17.97
N SER A 131 9.50 17.55 17.06
CA SER A 131 8.05 17.73 17.22
C SER A 131 7.49 17.05 18.48
N LYS A 132 8.05 15.89 18.87
CA LYS A 132 7.58 15.16 20.06
C LYS A 132 8.04 15.78 21.39
N ILE A 133 9.18 16.47 21.37
CA ILE A 133 9.71 17.19 22.55
C ILE A 133 9.00 18.55 22.70
N ALA A 134 8.73 19.25 21.61
CA ALA A 134 7.99 20.52 21.63
C ALA A 134 6.56 20.37 22.16
N LEU A 135 5.88 19.25 21.88
CA LEU A 135 4.53 18.96 22.38
C LEU A 135 4.46 18.52 23.86
N ARG A 136 5.59 18.27 24.52
CA ARG A 136 5.64 17.89 25.94
C ARG A 136 5.96 19.07 26.87
N LEU A 137 6.22 20.24 26.30
CA LEU A 137 6.58 21.49 27.02
C LEU A 137 5.55 22.61 26.81
N GLY A 138 4.36 22.28 26.32
CA GLY A 138 3.20 23.17 26.28
C GLY A 138 2.14 22.74 27.28
#